data_AF-A0A174G414-F1
#
_entry.id   AF-A0A174G414-F1
#
_cell.length_a   1.000
_cell.length_b   1.000
_cell.length_c   1.000
_cell.angle_alpha   90.00
_cell.angle_beta   90.00
_cell.angle_gamma   90.00
#
_symmetry.space_group_name_H-M   'P 1'
#
loop_
_entity.id
_entity.type
_entity.pdbx_description
1 polymer ?
#
loop_
_entity_poly.entity_id
_entity_poly.type
_entity_poly.pdbx_seq_one_letter_code
_entity_poly.pdbx_strand_id
1 'polypeptide(L)'
;MQTRHMTLGHDPILGWIFGTLNIMTNTLTKNSPLLTTYIVKAHPTTGNYTQIGESVLISEVFINGVNLAKNDYKLLVVSIIRQALHFGADAFTKMGLPIPIINTISPDLSSKLLSENFRIDAYSVSRGIMLSTLINSIISAIHGLFYDEKVDIKRDLYEVRTRKILSYSNALATSSNTIYTAVTKDFTKLDVGGAVVTLYRLISDYSFISKVKYEFINEILDNELREEIKKIDDIYNEIV
;
A
#
# COMPACT_ATOMS: atom_id res chain seq x y z
N MET A 1 2.75 -8.36 30.10
CA MET A 1 2.35 -9.60 29.38
C MET A 1 1.94 -9.22 27.97
N GLN A 2 2.50 -9.88 26.96
CA GLN A 2 2.58 -9.47 25.55
C GLN A 2 1.22 -9.19 24.88
N THR A 3 0.86 -7.92 24.68
CA THR A 3 -0.24 -7.50 23.77
C THR A 3 0.16 -7.55 22.28
N ARG A 4 1.47 -7.64 21.99
CA ARG A 4 2.07 -7.52 20.66
C ARG A 4 1.79 -8.69 19.70
N HIS A 5 1.70 -9.91 20.23
CA HIS A 5 1.38 -11.11 19.43
C HIS A 5 -0.13 -11.41 19.36
N MET A 6 -0.95 -10.64 20.06
CA MET A 6 -2.36 -10.97 20.23
C MET A 6 -3.29 -10.20 19.28
N THR A 7 -2.83 -9.18 18.56
CA THR A 7 -3.70 -8.35 17.68
C THR A 7 -3.13 -8.15 16.29
N LEU A 8 -4.00 -8.14 15.28
CA LEU A 8 -3.60 -7.96 13.87
C LEU A 8 -3.19 -6.52 13.54
N GLY A 9 -3.48 -5.56 14.42
CA GLY A 9 -3.06 -4.17 14.24
C GLY A 9 -1.55 -3.96 14.32
N HIS A 10 -0.78 -4.89 14.89
CA HIS A 10 0.69 -4.84 14.91
C HIS A 10 1.34 -5.64 13.77
N ASP A 11 0.54 -6.33 12.94
CA ASP A 11 1.09 -7.04 11.80
C ASP A 11 1.57 -6.03 10.73
N PRO A 12 2.79 -6.17 10.18
CA PRO A 12 3.34 -5.16 9.27
C PRO A 12 2.60 -5.02 7.94
N ILE A 13 1.84 -6.04 7.54
CA ILE A 13 1.08 -6.09 6.29
C ILE A 13 -0.41 -5.99 6.62
N LEU A 14 -0.92 -6.91 7.44
CA LEU A 14 -2.33 -6.98 7.79
C LEU A 14 -2.76 -5.82 8.70
N GLY A 15 -1.85 -5.23 9.47
CA GLY A 15 -2.17 -4.08 10.33
C GLY A 15 -2.51 -2.80 9.54
N TRP A 16 -2.12 -2.69 8.26
CA TRP A 16 -2.63 -1.61 7.40
C TRP A 16 -4.13 -1.73 7.11
N ILE A 17 -4.64 -2.95 7.05
CA ILE A 17 -6.05 -3.22 6.80
C ILE A 17 -6.79 -3.25 8.15
N PHE A 18 -6.41 -4.17 9.02
CA PHE A 18 -7.09 -4.39 10.29
C PHE A 18 -6.82 -3.28 11.30
N GLY A 19 -5.62 -2.70 11.35
CA GLY A 19 -5.31 -1.58 12.25
C GLY A 19 -6.05 -0.31 11.86
N THR A 20 -6.08 0.03 10.56
CA THR A 20 -6.88 1.15 10.05
C THR A 20 -8.37 0.94 10.34
N LEU A 21 -8.92 -0.25 10.03
CA LEU A 21 -10.32 -0.57 10.34
C LEU A 21 -10.59 -0.44 11.84
N ASN A 22 -9.74 -1.02 12.67
CA ASN A 22 -9.85 -0.97 14.14
C ASN A 22 -9.88 0.46 14.68
N ILE A 23 -9.08 1.38 14.12
CA ILE A 23 -9.11 2.79 14.50
C ILE A 23 -10.41 3.46 14.04
N MET A 24 -10.90 3.15 12.84
CA MET A 24 -12.14 3.73 12.30
C MET A 24 -13.38 3.28 13.06
N THR A 25 -13.45 2.01 13.43
CA THR A 25 -14.62 1.39 14.05
C THR A 25 -14.53 1.30 15.57
N ASN A 26 -13.45 1.81 16.17
CA ASN A 26 -13.12 1.61 17.58
C ASN A 26 -13.20 0.13 17.97
N THR A 27 -12.54 -0.74 17.20
CA THR A 27 -12.48 -2.17 17.47
C THR A 27 -11.05 -2.64 17.66
N LEU A 28 -10.88 -3.89 18.11
CA LEU A 28 -9.60 -4.55 18.25
C LEU A 28 -9.73 -5.99 17.76
N THR A 29 -9.08 -6.28 16.64
CA THR A 29 -9.04 -7.62 16.05
C THR A 29 -7.86 -8.41 16.58
N LYS A 30 -8.13 -9.55 17.20
CA LYS A 30 -7.09 -10.46 17.67
C LYS A 30 -6.45 -11.21 16.51
N ASN A 31 -5.16 -11.52 16.64
CA ASN A 31 -4.46 -12.45 15.76
C ASN A 31 -4.83 -13.88 16.17
N SER A 32 -6.02 -14.31 15.77
CA SER A 32 -6.53 -15.66 15.97
C SER A 32 -7.07 -16.22 14.65
N PRO A 33 -7.09 -17.55 14.45
CA PRO A 33 -7.66 -18.16 13.24
C PRO A 33 -9.11 -17.75 12.97
N LEU A 34 -9.83 -17.34 14.02
CA LEU A 34 -11.23 -16.90 13.97
C LEU A 34 -11.38 -15.36 13.91
N LEU A 35 -10.28 -14.60 13.80
CA LEU A 35 -10.26 -13.13 13.70
C LEU A 35 -11.15 -12.44 14.75
N THR A 36 -11.09 -12.95 15.98
CA THR A 36 -12.01 -12.53 17.05
C THR A 36 -11.85 -11.04 17.31
N THR A 37 -12.91 -10.26 17.10
CA THR A 37 -12.87 -8.79 17.16
C THR A 37 -13.74 -8.30 18.29
N TYR A 38 -13.30 -7.26 18.99
CA TYR A 38 -13.99 -6.69 20.13
C TYR A 38 -14.19 -5.20 19.94
N ILE A 39 -15.30 -4.66 20.43
CA ILE A 39 -15.50 -3.21 20.49
C ILE A 39 -14.63 -2.65 21.61
N VAL A 40 -13.94 -1.55 21.36
CA VAL A 40 -13.15 -0.82 22.34
C VAL A 40 -13.96 0.39 22.83
N LYS A 41 -14.18 0.47 24.13
CA LYS A 41 -14.92 1.57 24.78
C LYS A 41 -13.94 2.50 25.50
N ALA A 42 -14.29 3.78 25.52
CA ALA A 42 -13.58 4.78 26.30
C ALA A 42 -13.71 4.49 27.79
N HIS A 43 -12.60 4.60 28.51
CA HIS A 43 -12.58 4.45 29.95
C HIS A 43 -13.36 5.61 30.61
N PRO A 44 -14.31 5.34 31.52
CA PRO A 44 -15.23 6.35 32.04
C PRO A 44 -14.55 7.57 32.69
N THR A 45 -13.35 7.39 33.24
CA THR A 45 -12.64 8.44 33.97
C THR A 45 -11.47 9.08 33.23
N THR A 46 -10.90 8.41 32.22
CA THR A 46 -9.71 8.91 31.50
C THR A 46 -10.00 9.23 30.04
N GLY A 47 -11.16 8.83 29.50
CA GLY A 47 -11.52 9.02 28.09
C GLY A 47 -10.72 8.17 27.11
N ASN A 48 -9.71 7.43 27.58
CA ASN A 48 -8.86 6.58 26.76
C ASN A 48 -9.56 5.28 26.41
N TYR A 49 -9.48 4.86 25.14
CA TYR A 49 -10.08 3.62 24.63
C TYR A 49 -9.31 2.38 25.11
N THR A 50 -9.56 1.97 26.36
CA THR A 50 -8.85 0.84 27.00
C THR A 50 -9.76 -0.31 27.45
N GLN A 51 -11.08 -0.14 27.38
CA GLN A 51 -12.02 -1.18 27.81
C GLN A 51 -12.43 -2.08 26.63
N ILE A 52 -12.19 -3.39 26.77
CA ILE A 52 -12.65 -4.39 25.80
C ILE A 52 -14.13 -4.69 26.11
N GLY A 53 -14.99 -4.39 25.15
CA GLY A 53 -16.42 -4.66 25.18
C GLY A 53 -16.79 -6.00 24.54
N GLU A 54 -18.00 -6.06 24.00
CA GLU A 54 -18.56 -7.27 23.39
C GLU A 54 -17.80 -7.69 22.13
N SER A 55 -17.86 -8.99 21.83
CA SER A 55 -17.34 -9.55 20.59
C SER A 55 -18.23 -9.13 19.44
N VAL A 56 -17.64 -8.69 18.34
CA VAL A 56 -18.30 -8.33 17.09
C VAL A 56 -17.77 -9.18 15.95
N LEU A 57 -18.63 -9.47 14.96
CA LEU A 57 -18.22 -10.20 13.77
C LEU A 57 -17.30 -9.32 12.92
N ILE A 58 -16.21 -9.90 12.43
CA ILE A 58 -15.26 -9.17 11.59
C ILE A 58 -15.92 -8.65 10.30
N SER A 59 -16.89 -9.37 9.74
CA SER A 59 -17.66 -8.94 8.57
C SER A 59 -18.43 -7.64 8.83
N GLU A 60 -19.01 -7.49 10.02
CA GLU A 60 -19.71 -6.27 10.43
C GLU A 60 -18.74 -5.09 10.58
N VAL A 61 -17.54 -5.34 11.11
CA VAL A 61 -16.47 -4.33 11.20
C VAL A 61 -16.04 -3.85 9.82
N PHE A 62 -15.89 -4.76 8.86
CA PHE A 62 -15.57 -4.39 7.47
C PHE A 62 -16.69 -3.58 6.81
N ILE A 63 -17.94 -4.02 6.92
CA ILE A 63 -19.09 -3.31 6.34
C ILE A 63 -19.21 -1.90 6.96
N ASN A 64 -19.11 -1.80 8.28
CA ASN A 64 -19.16 -0.53 8.98
C ASN A 64 -17.97 0.36 8.61
N GLY A 65 -16.76 -0.18 8.53
CA GLY A 65 -15.57 0.54 8.10
C GLY A 65 -15.70 1.10 6.67
N VAL A 66 -16.24 0.31 5.73
CA VAL A 66 -16.49 0.75 4.35
C VAL A 66 -17.58 1.84 4.31
N ASN A 67 -18.66 1.68 5.06
CA ASN A 67 -19.72 2.68 5.13
C ASN A 67 -19.21 4.00 5.73
N LEU A 68 -18.41 3.93 6.80
CA LEU A 68 -17.75 5.08 7.40
C LEU A 68 -16.78 5.75 6.42
N ALA A 69 -15.99 4.98 5.68
CA ALA A 69 -15.09 5.53 4.66
C ALA A 69 -15.83 6.25 3.54
N LYS A 70 -16.97 5.71 3.09
CA LYS A 70 -17.82 6.32 2.06
C LYS A 70 -18.49 7.61 2.55
N ASN A 71 -18.96 7.61 3.81
CA ASN A 71 -19.65 8.75 4.39
C ASN A 71 -18.70 9.87 4.82
N ASP A 72 -17.51 9.51 5.31
CA ASP A 72 -16.47 10.45 5.72
C ASP A 72 -15.07 9.91 5.37
N TYR A 73 -14.61 10.25 4.17
CA TYR A 73 -13.27 9.87 3.70
C TYR A 73 -12.15 10.47 4.58
N LYS A 74 -12.40 11.57 5.32
CA LYS A 74 -11.39 12.15 6.22
C LYS A 74 -11.12 11.22 7.40
N LEU A 75 -12.14 10.50 7.89
CA LEU A 75 -11.98 9.50 8.94
C LEU A 75 -11.08 8.34 8.50
N LEU A 76 -11.21 7.90 7.24
CA LEU A 76 -10.33 6.90 6.65
C LEU A 76 -8.88 7.41 6.62
N VAL A 77 -8.66 8.62 6.09
CA VAL A 77 -7.32 9.23 6.01
C VAL A 77 -6.69 9.39 7.40
N VAL A 78 -7.44 9.93 8.37
CA VAL A 78 -6.96 10.10 9.75
C VAL A 78 -6.62 8.76 10.40
N SER A 79 -7.42 7.72 10.14
CA SER A 79 -7.18 6.39 10.69
C SER A 79 -5.94 5.72 10.10
N ILE A 80 -5.70 5.88 8.80
CA ILE A 80 -4.47 5.39 8.17
C ILE A 80 -3.25 6.14 8.73
N ILE A 81 -3.33 7.46 8.89
CA ILE A 81 -2.24 8.26 9.48
C ILE A 81 -2.00 7.84 10.95
N ARG A 82 -3.05 7.62 11.74
CA ARG A 82 -2.91 7.12 13.12
C ARG A 82 -2.27 5.74 13.16
N GLN A 83 -2.66 4.82 12.26
CA GLN A 83 -2.04 3.51 12.16
C GLN A 83 -0.57 3.61 11.75
N ALA A 84 -0.23 4.55 10.87
CA ALA A 84 1.15 4.82 10.49
C ALA A 84 1.99 5.36 11.64
N LEU A 85 1.44 6.31 12.42
CA LEU A 85 2.09 6.82 13.63
C LEU A 85 2.26 5.71 14.67
N HIS A 86 1.28 4.82 14.79
CA HIS A 86 1.33 3.64 15.65
C HIS A 86 2.47 2.70 15.26
N PHE A 87 2.60 2.36 13.96
CA PHE A 87 3.74 1.58 13.47
C PHE A 87 5.08 2.29 13.65
N GLY A 88 5.13 3.60 13.39
CA GLY A 88 6.33 4.41 13.61
C GLY A 88 6.77 4.36 15.07
N ALA A 89 5.86 4.62 16.01
CA ALA A 89 6.14 4.57 17.44
C ALA A 89 6.62 3.16 17.88
N ASP A 90 5.99 2.10 17.38
CA ASP A 90 6.41 0.73 17.67
C ASP A 90 7.81 0.40 17.13
N ALA A 91 8.17 0.91 15.94
CA ALA A 91 9.48 0.74 15.31
C ALA A 91 10.62 1.43 16.09
N PHE A 92 10.32 2.44 16.92
CA PHE A 92 11.31 3.26 17.64
C PHE A 92 11.48 2.90 19.13
N THR A 93 10.92 1.77 19.59
CA THR A 93 11.15 1.26 20.95
C THR A 93 12.34 0.28 21.00
N LYS A 94 13.03 0.12 22.15
CA LYS A 94 14.17 -0.83 22.32
C LYS A 94 13.86 -2.30 21.98
N MET A 95 12.57 -2.64 21.86
CA MET A 95 12.05 -3.93 21.37
C MET A 95 11.33 -3.74 20.01
N GLY A 96 11.90 -2.93 19.13
CA GLY A 96 11.30 -2.52 17.86
C GLY A 96 11.10 -3.69 16.92
N LEU A 97 10.08 -3.60 16.06
CA LEU A 97 9.81 -4.60 15.03
C LEU A 97 11.08 -4.93 14.24
N PRO A 98 11.33 -6.20 13.88
CA PRO A 98 12.26 -6.49 12.78
C PRO A 98 11.69 -5.79 11.56
N ILE A 99 12.32 -4.70 11.12
CA ILE A 99 11.83 -3.82 10.05
C ILE A 99 11.56 -4.68 8.81
N PRO A 100 10.29 -5.02 8.52
CA PRO A 100 9.96 -6.05 7.56
C PRO A 100 9.59 -5.36 6.24
N ILE A 101 10.51 -4.53 5.75
CA ILE A 101 10.33 -3.86 4.45
C ILE A 101 11.55 -4.05 3.57
N ILE A 102 12.75 -4.14 4.14
CA ILE A 102 13.96 -4.35 3.35
C ILE A 102 13.97 -5.77 2.74
N ASN A 103 13.58 -6.79 3.51
CA ASN A 103 13.46 -8.17 3.02
C ASN A 103 12.31 -8.39 2.03
N THR A 104 11.26 -7.57 2.05
CA THR A 104 10.12 -7.64 1.12
C THR A 104 10.41 -6.95 -0.21
N ILE A 105 11.37 -6.00 -0.24
CA ILE A 105 11.81 -5.35 -1.48
C ILE A 105 12.83 -6.24 -2.21
N SER A 106 13.90 -6.68 -1.52
CA SER A 106 14.65 -7.89 -1.85
C SER A 106 15.68 -8.22 -0.75
N PRO A 107 15.87 -9.51 -0.41
CA PRO A 107 16.93 -9.93 0.51
C PRO A 107 18.35 -9.53 0.05
N ASP A 108 18.57 -9.42 -1.26
CA ASP A 108 19.85 -9.04 -1.87
C ASP A 108 20.15 -7.53 -1.75
N LEU A 109 19.09 -6.70 -1.73
CA LEU A 109 19.19 -5.27 -1.49
C LEU A 109 19.50 -5.00 -0.01
N SER A 110 18.91 -5.79 0.90
CA SER A 110 19.25 -5.80 2.32
C SER A 110 20.74 -6.07 2.54
N SER A 111 21.28 -7.13 1.94
CA SER A 111 22.67 -7.56 2.17
C SER A 111 23.71 -6.58 1.63
N LYS A 112 23.43 -5.93 0.48
CA LYS A 112 24.33 -4.92 -0.11
C LYS A 112 24.31 -3.59 0.62
N LEU A 113 23.14 -3.11 1.05
CA LEU A 113 23.02 -1.86 1.81
C LEU A 113 23.62 -1.95 3.22
N LEU A 114 23.65 -3.15 3.80
CA LEU A 114 24.22 -3.43 5.13
C LEU A 114 25.68 -3.89 5.10
N SER A 115 26.30 -4.01 3.91
CA SER A 115 27.69 -4.42 3.78
C SER A 115 28.65 -3.35 4.30
N GLU A 116 29.75 -3.76 4.94
CA GLU A 116 30.73 -2.87 5.60
C GLU A 116 31.31 -1.77 4.69
N ASN A 117 31.20 -1.93 3.37
CA ASN A 117 31.67 -0.97 2.37
C ASN A 117 30.77 0.27 2.21
N PHE A 118 29.51 0.20 2.61
CA PHE A 118 28.57 1.33 2.57
C PHE A 118 28.23 1.75 4.00
N ARG A 119 28.86 2.81 4.50
CA ARG A 119 28.51 3.48 5.79
C ARG A 119 27.17 4.23 5.70
N ILE A 120 26.16 3.61 5.10
CA ILE A 120 24.82 4.15 4.96
C ILE A 120 24.08 3.85 6.27
N ASP A 121 23.48 4.88 6.87
CA ASP A 121 22.67 4.71 8.07
C ASP A 121 21.41 3.90 7.72
N ALA A 122 21.47 2.59 7.97
CA ALA A 122 20.39 1.64 7.72
C ALA A 122 19.07 2.06 8.38
N TYR A 123 19.14 2.79 9.50
CA TYR A 123 17.96 3.30 10.18
C TYR A 123 17.32 4.47 9.41
N SER A 124 18.11 5.42 8.92
CA SER A 124 17.59 6.50 8.04
C SER A 124 16.97 5.94 6.75
N VAL A 125 17.62 4.95 6.13
CA VAL A 125 17.15 4.32 4.88
C VAL A 125 15.86 3.55 5.10
N SER A 126 15.80 2.72 6.13
CA SER A 126 14.60 1.95 6.44
C SER A 126 13.39 2.84 6.70
N ARG A 127 13.58 3.97 7.40
CA ARG A 127 12.53 4.98 7.61
C ARG A 127 12.04 5.58 6.29
N GLY A 128 12.95 5.99 5.41
CA GLY A 128 12.60 6.54 4.10
C GLY A 128 11.83 5.55 3.24
N ILE A 129 12.26 4.28 3.22
CA ILE A 129 11.57 3.19 2.54
C ILE A 129 10.16 3.00 3.09
N MET A 130 10.02 2.91 4.42
CA MET A 130 8.74 2.68 5.10
C MET A 130 7.75 3.79 4.79
N LEU A 131 8.18 5.05 4.96
CA LEU A 131 7.32 6.21 4.75
C LEU A 131 6.90 6.34 3.29
N SER A 132 7.83 6.15 2.35
CA SER A 132 7.53 6.20 0.92
C SER A 132 6.56 5.09 0.50
N THR A 133 6.76 3.87 0.99
CA THR A 133 5.86 2.74 0.72
C THR A 133 4.47 2.99 1.29
N LEU A 134 4.38 3.52 2.51
CA LEU A 134 3.12 3.91 3.12
C LEU A 134 2.36 4.96 2.29
N ILE A 135 3.02 6.07 1.94
CA ILE A 135 2.39 7.14 1.16
C ILE A 135 1.90 6.58 -0.18
N ASN A 136 2.70 5.74 -0.82
CA ASN A 136 2.33 5.07 -2.06
C ASN A 136 1.10 4.17 -1.89
N SER A 137 1.01 3.41 -0.80
CA SER A 137 -0.15 2.57 -0.50
C SER A 137 -1.41 3.40 -0.25
N ILE A 138 -1.30 4.53 0.45
CA ILE A 138 -2.41 5.48 0.65
C ILE A 138 -2.90 6.01 -0.69
N ILE A 139 -1.99 6.52 -1.52
CA ILE A 139 -2.34 7.06 -2.84
C ILE A 139 -2.99 5.97 -3.70
N SER A 140 -2.43 4.76 -3.71
CA SER A 140 -2.97 3.63 -4.46
C SER A 140 -4.37 3.21 -3.99
N ALA A 141 -4.60 3.18 -2.68
CA ALA A 141 -5.90 2.87 -2.09
C ALA A 141 -6.93 3.94 -2.42
N ILE A 142 -6.59 5.22 -2.21
CA ILE A 142 -7.46 6.36 -2.51
C ILE A 142 -7.80 6.38 -3.99
N HIS A 143 -6.80 6.32 -4.89
CA HIS A 143 -7.04 6.30 -6.32
C HIS A 143 -7.85 5.05 -6.71
N GLY A 144 -7.60 3.90 -6.09
CA GLY A 144 -8.35 2.66 -6.28
C GLY A 144 -9.84 2.77 -5.96
N LEU A 145 -10.24 3.57 -4.96
CA LEU A 145 -11.64 3.80 -4.60
C LEU A 145 -12.45 4.53 -5.67
N PHE A 146 -11.79 5.26 -6.57
CA PHE A 146 -12.43 5.99 -7.67
C PHE A 146 -12.60 5.17 -8.95
N TYR A 147 -12.21 3.90 -8.95
CA TYR A 147 -12.44 3.01 -10.08
C TYR A 147 -13.94 2.77 -10.30
N ASP A 148 -14.40 2.98 -11.53
CA ASP A 148 -15.78 2.70 -11.94
C ASP A 148 -15.79 1.84 -13.19
N GLU A 149 -16.30 0.60 -13.11
CA GLU A 149 -16.40 -0.33 -14.25
C GLU A 149 -17.22 0.22 -15.42
N LYS A 150 -18.09 1.20 -15.19
CA LYS A 150 -18.89 1.82 -16.27
C LYS A 150 -18.09 2.81 -17.10
N VAL A 151 -17.04 3.39 -16.53
CA VAL A 151 -16.22 4.45 -17.14
C VAL A 151 -14.82 3.94 -17.48
N ASP A 152 -14.27 3.08 -16.62
CA ASP A 152 -12.96 2.50 -16.75
C ASP A 152 -13.02 1.12 -17.39
N ILE A 153 -12.35 0.99 -18.54
CA ILE A 153 -12.40 -0.19 -19.42
C ILE A 153 -12.02 -1.48 -18.68
N LYS A 154 -10.88 -1.47 -17.99
CA LYS A 154 -10.31 -2.62 -17.28
C LYS A 154 -9.57 -2.19 -16.03
N ARG A 155 -9.61 -3.07 -15.02
CA ARG A 155 -8.90 -2.87 -13.76
C ARG A 155 -7.38 -2.70 -13.94
N ASP A 156 -6.76 -3.50 -14.80
CA ASP A 156 -5.31 -3.44 -15.05
C ASP A 156 -4.89 -2.13 -15.75
N LEU A 157 -5.72 -1.63 -16.67
CA LEU A 157 -5.50 -0.32 -17.29
C LEU A 157 -5.66 0.83 -16.29
N TYR A 158 -6.58 0.69 -15.34
CA TYR A 158 -6.71 1.64 -14.23
C TYR A 158 -5.50 1.59 -13.31
N GLU A 159 -4.98 0.40 -13.01
CA GLU A 159 -3.75 0.22 -12.25
C GLU A 159 -2.53 0.85 -12.94
N VAL A 160 -2.45 0.79 -14.27
CA VAL A 160 -1.44 1.53 -15.05
C VAL A 160 -1.49 3.04 -14.75
N ARG A 161 -2.69 3.64 -14.65
CA ARG A 161 -2.83 5.06 -14.27
C ARG A 161 -2.34 5.30 -12.84
N THR A 162 -2.74 4.45 -11.89
CA THR A 162 -2.28 4.50 -10.50
C THR A 162 -0.74 4.47 -10.42
N ARG A 163 -0.10 3.52 -11.11
CA ARG A 163 1.36 3.36 -11.11
C ARG A 163 2.10 4.55 -11.74
N LYS A 164 1.53 5.18 -12.76
CA LYS A 164 2.07 6.43 -13.33
C LYS A 164 2.03 7.58 -12.32
N ILE A 165 0.90 7.78 -11.63
CA ILE A 165 0.75 8.81 -10.58
C ILE A 165 1.84 8.62 -9.53
N LEU A 166 2.00 7.39 -9.06
CA LEU A 166 2.98 7.05 -8.05
C LEU A 166 4.42 7.25 -8.56
N SER A 167 4.74 6.81 -9.77
CA SER A 167 6.05 7.02 -10.40
C SER A 167 6.41 8.51 -10.47
N TYR A 168 5.50 9.37 -10.93
CA TYR A 168 5.72 10.82 -10.96
C TYR A 168 5.89 11.41 -9.57
N SER A 169 5.06 11.00 -8.61
CA SER A 169 5.15 11.46 -7.22
C SER A 169 6.51 11.12 -6.59
N ASN A 170 6.98 9.88 -6.77
CA ASN A 170 8.27 9.43 -6.23
C ASN A 170 9.45 10.14 -6.91
N ALA A 171 9.39 10.32 -8.23
CA ALA A 171 10.41 11.07 -8.98
C ALA A 171 10.51 12.53 -8.52
N LEU A 172 9.36 13.21 -8.33
CA LEU A 172 9.33 14.57 -7.83
C LEU A 172 9.85 14.68 -6.40
N ALA A 173 9.46 13.76 -5.52
CA ALA A 173 9.93 13.74 -4.13
C ALA A 173 11.46 13.56 -4.05
N THR A 174 11.99 12.55 -4.74
CA THR A 174 13.45 12.28 -4.77
C THR A 174 14.23 13.43 -5.40
N SER A 175 13.74 13.97 -6.53
CA SER A 175 14.41 15.11 -7.20
C SER A 175 14.41 16.34 -6.29
N SER A 176 13.29 16.63 -5.63
CA SER A 176 13.17 17.78 -4.73
C SER A 176 14.07 17.65 -3.50
N ASN A 177 14.11 16.47 -2.88
CA ASN A 177 15.01 16.22 -1.74
C ASN A 177 16.49 16.29 -2.16
N THR A 178 16.84 15.77 -3.34
CA THR A 178 18.20 15.86 -3.89
C THR A 178 18.60 17.32 -4.13
N ILE A 179 17.73 18.12 -4.75
CA ILE A 179 17.98 19.55 -4.96
C ILE A 179 18.12 20.27 -3.62
N TYR A 180 17.23 20.01 -2.66
CA TYR A 180 17.26 20.62 -1.33
C TYR A 180 18.61 20.37 -0.65
N THR A 181 19.05 19.11 -0.57
CA THR A 181 20.32 18.74 0.08
C THR A 181 21.54 19.32 -0.62
N ALA A 182 21.52 19.40 -1.95
CA ALA A 182 22.58 20.03 -2.73
C ALA A 182 22.66 21.55 -2.48
N VAL A 183 21.50 22.24 -2.45
CA VAL A 183 21.43 23.69 -2.20
C VAL A 183 21.86 24.03 -0.77
N THR A 184 21.39 23.28 0.22
CA THR A 184 21.78 23.48 1.62
C THR A 184 23.17 22.94 1.96
N LYS A 185 23.81 22.22 1.01
CA LYS A 185 25.08 21.50 1.20
C LYS A 185 25.06 20.55 2.40
N ASP A 186 23.87 20.03 2.71
CA ASP A 186 23.63 19.19 3.87
C ASP A 186 23.11 17.82 3.40
N PHE A 187 24.07 16.98 3.00
CA PHE A 187 23.78 15.64 2.52
C PHE A 187 23.31 14.68 3.61
N THR A 188 23.37 15.07 4.89
CA THR A 188 22.83 14.27 6.00
C THR A 188 21.30 14.20 5.97
N LYS A 189 20.65 15.11 5.22
CA LYS A 189 19.20 15.15 5.02
C LYS A 189 18.72 14.44 3.75
N LEU A 190 19.61 13.72 3.07
CA LEU A 190 19.26 12.99 1.85
C LEU A 190 18.40 11.77 2.21
N ASP A 191 17.22 11.70 1.61
CA ASP A 191 16.31 10.56 1.77
C ASP A 191 16.71 9.43 0.82
N VAL A 192 17.76 8.71 1.22
CA VAL A 192 18.26 7.54 0.49
C VAL A 192 17.20 6.43 0.43
N GLY A 193 16.36 6.29 1.46
CA GLY A 193 15.30 5.30 1.48
C GLY A 193 14.20 5.57 0.45
N GLY A 194 13.73 6.81 0.35
CA GLY A 194 12.79 7.24 -0.67
C GLY A 194 13.36 7.14 -2.10
N ALA A 195 14.65 7.42 -2.27
CA ALA A 195 15.33 7.24 -3.56
C ALA A 195 15.37 5.76 -3.99
N VAL A 196 15.63 4.83 -3.06
CA VAL A 196 15.57 3.38 -3.30
C VAL A 196 14.17 2.94 -3.74
N VAL A 197 13.12 3.40 -3.05
CA VAL A 197 11.73 3.12 -3.44
C VAL A 197 11.44 3.66 -4.83
N THR A 198 11.89 4.88 -5.14
CA THR A 198 11.73 5.48 -6.46
C THR A 198 12.36 4.63 -7.56
N LEU A 199 13.59 4.15 -7.36
CA LEU A 199 14.29 3.30 -8.33
C LEU A 199 13.58 1.96 -8.52
N TYR A 200 13.22 1.28 -7.43
CA TYR A 200 12.46 0.03 -7.48
C TYR A 200 11.16 0.19 -8.27
N ARG A 201 10.44 1.29 -8.04
CA ARG A 201 9.20 1.60 -8.74
C ARG A 201 9.40 1.88 -10.22
N LEU A 202 10.42 2.66 -10.60
CA LEU A 202 10.71 2.92 -12.01
C LEU A 202 10.89 1.61 -12.80
N ILE A 203 11.59 0.64 -12.21
CA ILE A 203 11.82 -0.67 -12.85
C ILE A 203 10.53 -1.51 -12.86
N SER A 204 9.89 -1.68 -11.70
CA SER A 204 8.73 -2.56 -11.55
C SER A 204 7.47 -2.03 -12.26
N ASP A 205 7.21 -0.73 -12.18
CA ASP A 205 6.08 -0.09 -12.85
C ASP A 205 6.29 -0.11 -14.38
N TYR A 206 7.51 0.08 -14.88
CA TYR A 206 7.79 -0.05 -16.31
C TYR A 206 7.49 -1.47 -16.84
N SER A 207 7.94 -2.50 -16.11
CA SER A 207 7.69 -3.90 -16.47
C SER A 207 6.18 -4.20 -16.49
N PHE A 208 5.46 -3.79 -15.44
CA PHE A 208 4.01 -3.97 -15.36
C PHE A 208 3.27 -3.26 -16.49
N ILE A 209 3.57 -1.97 -16.72
CA ILE A 209 2.91 -1.19 -17.77
C ILE A 209 3.17 -1.79 -19.15
N SER A 210 4.40 -2.27 -19.40
CA SER A 210 4.76 -2.90 -20.67
C SER A 210 3.98 -4.20 -20.89
N LYS A 211 3.87 -5.03 -19.85
CA LYS A 211 3.07 -6.25 -19.88
C LYS A 211 1.59 -5.97 -20.19
N VAL A 212 0.97 -5.06 -19.43
CA VAL A 212 -0.46 -4.72 -19.63
C VAL A 212 -0.71 -4.16 -21.03
N LYS A 213 0.20 -3.32 -21.55
CA LYS A 213 0.10 -2.82 -22.94
C LYS A 213 0.18 -3.94 -23.96
N TYR A 214 1.11 -4.87 -23.79
CA TYR A 214 1.28 -6.02 -24.68
C TYR A 214 0.03 -6.90 -24.70
N GLU A 215 -0.49 -7.25 -23.51
CA GLU A 215 -1.71 -8.04 -23.37
C GLU A 215 -2.92 -7.34 -24.00
N PHE A 216 -3.08 -6.03 -23.77
CA PHE A 216 -4.17 -5.25 -24.34
C PHE A 216 -4.13 -5.17 -25.87
N ILE A 217 -2.94 -4.97 -26.47
CA ILE A 217 -2.79 -4.89 -27.92
C ILE A 217 -3.07 -6.26 -28.56
N ASN A 218 -2.53 -7.34 -27.99
CA ASN A 218 -2.77 -8.68 -28.52
C ASN A 218 -4.24 -9.08 -28.44
N GLU A 219 -4.94 -8.72 -27.36
CA GLU A 219 -6.36 -9.01 -27.24
C GLU A 219 -7.19 -8.28 -28.32
N ILE A 220 -6.85 -7.02 -28.64
CA ILE A 220 -7.52 -6.29 -29.73
C ILE A 220 -7.23 -6.97 -31.08
N LEU A 221 -5.97 -7.28 -31.36
CA LEU A 221 -5.56 -7.92 -32.61
C LEU A 221 -6.22 -9.30 -32.80
N ASP A 222 -6.25 -10.11 -31.75
CA ASP A 222 -6.89 -11.43 -31.78
C ASP A 222 -8.40 -11.32 -32.02
N ASN A 223 -9.06 -10.30 -31.44
CA ASN A 223 -10.49 -10.07 -31.66
C ASN A 223 -10.77 -9.60 -33.10
N GLU A 224 -9.98 -8.66 -33.63
CA GLU A 224 -10.12 -8.20 -35.02
C GLU A 224 -9.91 -9.34 -36.01
N LEU A 225 -8.87 -10.16 -35.81
CA LEU A 225 -8.58 -11.31 -36.67
C LEU A 225 -9.70 -12.35 -36.63
N ARG A 226 -10.28 -12.62 -35.46
CA ARG A 226 -11.44 -13.53 -35.32
C ARG A 226 -12.66 -13.04 -36.08
N GLU A 227 -12.94 -11.74 -36.04
CA GLU A 227 -14.05 -11.14 -36.78
C GLU A 227 -13.82 -11.20 -38.30
N GLU A 228 -12.59 -11.03 -38.78
CA GLU A 228 -12.27 -11.20 -40.20
C GLU A 228 -12.40 -12.65 -40.68
N ILE A 229 -11.88 -13.61 -39.90
CA ILE A 229 -12.01 -15.05 -40.20
C ILE A 229 -13.49 -15.43 -40.28
N LYS A 230 -14.30 -14.98 -39.32
CA LYS A 230 -15.73 -15.27 -39.30
C LYS A 230 -16.45 -14.73 -40.54
N LYS A 231 -16.13 -13.51 -40.98
CA LYS A 231 -16.68 -12.94 -42.23
C LYS A 231 -16.31 -13.76 -43.45
N ILE A 232 -15.06 -14.26 -43.52
CA ILE A 232 -14.61 -15.11 -44.63
C ILE A 232 -15.36 -16.44 -44.62
N ASP A 233 -15.53 -17.07 -43.45
CA ASP A 233 -16.27 -18.31 -43.30
C ASP A 233 -17.75 -18.14 -43.69
N ASP A 234 -18.38 -17.04 -43.28
CA ASP A 234 -19.77 -16.72 -43.64
C ASP A 234 -19.90 -16.56 -45.17
N ILE A 235 -18.99 -15.85 -45.83
CA ILE A 235 -18.98 -15.70 -47.30
C ILE A 235 -18.76 -17.05 -47.99
N TYR A 236 -17.85 -17.88 -47.50
CA TYR A 236 -17.57 -19.20 -48.07
C TYR A 236 -18.81 -20.10 -47.99
N ASN A 237 -19.51 -20.10 -46.85
CA ASN A 237 -20.74 -20.87 -46.66
C ASN A 237 -21.93 -20.37 -47.49
N GLU A 238 -21.91 -19.12 -47.96
CA GLU A 238 -22.92 -18.61 -48.91
C GLU A 238 -22.65 -19.05 -50.37
N ILE A 239 -21.40 -19.39 -50.70
CA ILE A 239 -20.96 -19.73 -52.06
C ILE A 239 -20.98 -21.26 -52.32
N VAL A 240 -20.82 -22.08 -51.27
CA VAL A 240 -20.82 -23.56 -51.33
C VAL A 240 -22.15 -24.14 -50.90
#